data_AF-A0A1F9MUT0-F1
#
_entry.id   AF-A0A1F9MUT0-F1
#
_cell.length_a   1.000
_cell.length_b   1.000
_cell.length_c   1.000
_cell.angle_alpha   90.00
_cell.angle_beta   90.00
_cell.angle_gamma   90.00
#
_symmetry.space_group_name_H-M   'P 1'
#
loop_
_entity.id
_entity.type
_entity.pdbx_description
1 polymer ?
#
loop_
_entity_poly.entity_id
_entity_poly.type
_entity_poly.pdbx_seq_one_letter_code
_entity_poly.pdbx_strand_id
1 'polypeptide(L)'
;MSSKSSPPQPQPHPKDGFVTWDIPPGARIEEIATIWAAATSGDPEILQSKAYDAELIGSLGIDATSLEGYLKPGVHRTPRGATANDVIAELVKSQQRTLDERKDLITASGLTPHEVLTLASMLEKESSELRPALAAAWRQRLRINLRLESHGALAFVQQGKIDRSFDSPFNTFIHHGLPPHPIGNPTAETIDAVLHAVESAETVVLRGRQPSPEEIEALRAVPVDPPPASLARDTHYWVSNEMRHDVVRSSIEHKGGIYMGVGTDQCYLLAGWMRPDMMVLMDFDQAVIHLHNIYRLIFLAAETPERFSELWSFAGRKDLYGLIKAANPTPAKRRQLHLILEEARPKVAWRFKRMRDIYQPLGVPTFLDSPEQYAHLRALFTGDRVFAIRGDLTGKKAMRNLGKVFGENGRTVGLVYLSNAEQYFGYTENFRTNIRSLPLDANSTLFRTRPAGKDYVYILQPLENFRRWLEEPHIRGVAYVAPKKSLNVKKRPLVMIDGDPPPPPTSKRKSSEGKKAPAAKTATRP
;
A
#
# COMPACT_ATOMS: atom_id res chain seq x y z
N MET A 1 54.79 62.96 3.45
CA MET A 1 54.62 62.52 2.05
C MET A 1 54.40 61.01 2.07
N SER A 2 53.19 60.57 1.72
CA SER A 2 52.83 59.15 1.59
C SER A 2 53.53 58.54 0.37
N SER A 3 54.27 57.45 0.53
CA SER A 3 54.50 56.49 -0.56
C SER A 3 53.72 55.21 -0.25
N LYS A 4 52.66 54.99 -1.01
CA LYS A 4 51.91 53.73 -1.00
C LYS A 4 52.76 52.67 -1.69
N SER A 5 53.19 51.64 -0.96
CA SER A 5 53.67 50.39 -1.56
C SER A 5 52.44 49.52 -1.87
N SER A 6 52.23 49.24 -3.16
CA SER A 6 51.20 48.28 -3.60
C SER A 6 51.58 46.87 -3.13
N PRO A 7 50.61 46.04 -2.71
CA PRO A 7 50.87 44.62 -2.46
C PRO A 7 51.18 43.89 -3.78
N PRO A 8 52.01 42.82 -3.75
CA PRO A 8 52.40 42.10 -4.95
C PRO A 8 51.18 41.45 -5.61
N GLN A 9 51.05 41.63 -6.93
CA GLN A 9 50.05 40.91 -7.70
C GLN A 9 50.37 39.40 -7.67
N PRO A 10 49.36 38.53 -7.51
CA PRO A 10 49.56 37.10 -7.63
C PRO A 10 50.01 36.78 -9.06
N GLN A 11 51.17 36.14 -9.18
CA GLN A 11 51.64 35.63 -10.46
C GLN A 11 50.66 34.57 -11.00
N PRO A 12 50.40 34.52 -12.31
CA PRO A 12 49.57 33.47 -12.89
C PRO A 12 50.29 32.13 -12.73
N HIS A 13 49.73 31.24 -11.91
CA HIS A 13 50.12 29.84 -11.93
C HIS A 13 49.99 29.31 -13.37
N PRO A 14 50.92 28.46 -13.84
CA PRO A 14 50.86 27.91 -15.19
C PRO A 14 49.51 27.21 -15.37
N LYS A 15 48.82 27.50 -16.48
CA LYS A 15 47.56 26.85 -16.85
C LYS A 15 47.84 25.35 -17.00
N ASP A 16 47.60 24.60 -15.94
CA ASP A 16 47.63 23.13 -15.96
C ASP A 16 46.81 22.71 -17.18
N GLY A 17 47.38 21.92 -18.09
CA GLY A 17 46.82 21.58 -19.42
C GLY A 17 45.52 20.76 -19.38
N PHE A 18 44.79 20.84 -18.27
CA PHE A 18 43.61 20.08 -17.91
C PHE A 18 42.46 21.02 -17.57
N VAL A 19 41.25 20.47 -17.64
CA VAL A 19 40.01 21.08 -17.16
C VAL A 19 39.41 20.15 -16.12
N THR A 20 38.99 20.72 -14.99
CA THR A 20 38.29 20.00 -13.92
C THR A 20 36.80 20.23 -14.04
N TRP A 21 36.01 19.18 -13.89
CA TRP A 21 34.54 19.22 -13.94
C TRP A 21 33.96 18.11 -13.07
N ASP A 22 32.71 18.25 -12.65
CA ASP A 22 32.08 17.36 -11.68
C ASP A 22 30.77 16.79 -12.22
N ILE A 23 30.64 15.47 -12.19
CA ILE A 23 29.43 14.75 -12.59
C ILE A 23 28.63 14.46 -11.32
N PRO A 24 27.43 15.05 -11.14
CA PRO A 24 26.65 14.81 -9.93
C PRO A 24 26.17 13.35 -9.85
N PRO A 25 25.95 12.81 -8.64
CA PRO A 25 25.32 11.51 -8.44
C PRO A 25 24.02 11.35 -9.23
N GLY A 26 23.87 10.25 -9.96
CA GLY A 26 22.67 9.95 -10.72
C GLY A 26 22.51 10.77 -12.01
N ALA A 27 23.52 11.56 -12.41
CA ALA A 27 23.48 12.29 -13.68
C ALA A 27 23.22 11.33 -14.84
N ARG A 28 22.38 11.74 -15.79
CA ARG A 28 22.15 11.04 -17.05
C ARG A 28 23.16 11.47 -18.12
N ILE A 29 23.26 10.69 -19.19
CA ILE A 29 24.16 10.98 -20.32
C ILE A 29 24.00 12.43 -20.82
N GLU A 30 22.78 12.94 -20.94
CA GLU A 30 22.52 14.29 -21.47
C GLU A 30 23.05 15.40 -20.54
N GLU A 31 22.96 15.16 -19.23
CA GLU A 31 23.46 16.07 -18.20
C GLU A 31 24.99 16.06 -18.20
N ILE A 32 25.60 14.88 -18.29
CA ILE A 32 27.05 14.69 -18.39
C ILE A 32 27.61 15.39 -19.63
N ALA A 33 26.97 15.22 -20.79
CA ALA A 33 27.37 15.87 -22.03
C ALA A 33 27.37 17.40 -21.90
N THR A 34 26.33 17.96 -21.28
CA THR A 34 26.19 19.41 -21.04
C THR A 34 27.28 19.93 -20.10
N ILE A 35 27.55 19.22 -19.00
CA ILE A 35 28.59 19.60 -18.03
C ILE A 35 29.97 19.55 -18.69
N TRP A 36 30.26 18.48 -19.44
CA TRP A 36 31.51 18.33 -20.18
C TRP A 36 31.72 19.45 -21.19
N ALA A 37 30.69 19.78 -21.98
CA ALA A 37 30.73 20.86 -22.95
C ALA A 37 31.00 22.23 -22.29
N ALA A 38 30.34 22.51 -21.17
CA ALA A 38 30.55 23.74 -20.41
C ALA A 38 32.00 23.88 -19.90
N ALA A 39 32.62 22.76 -19.52
CA ALA A 39 33.99 22.75 -19.01
C ALA A 39 35.04 22.84 -20.13
N THR A 40 34.83 22.10 -21.23
CA THR A 40 35.86 21.88 -22.27
C THR A 40 35.67 22.72 -23.54
N SER A 41 34.51 23.39 -23.68
CA SER A 41 34.07 24.01 -24.93
C SER A 41 33.84 23.01 -26.08
N GLY A 42 33.62 21.73 -25.75
CA GLY A 42 33.18 20.70 -26.70
C GLY A 42 31.70 20.81 -27.03
N ASP A 43 31.26 20.02 -28.02
CA ASP A 43 29.85 19.94 -28.43
C ASP A 43 29.14 18.80 -27.67
N PRO A 44 28.13 19.10 -26.82
CA PRO A 44 27.44 18.09 -26.03
C PRO A 44 26.77 17.01 -26.89
N GLU A 45 26.33 17.34 -28.11
CA GLU A 45 25.69 16.37 -29.01
C GLU A 45 26.64 15.25 -29.42
N ILE A 46 27.94 15.56 -29.56
CA ILE A 46 28.97 14.57 -29.92
C ILE A 46 29.15 13.54 -28.79
N LEU A 47 29.27 14.00 -27.55
CA LEU A 47 29.42 13.09 -26.40
C LEU A 47 28.17 12.25 -26.20
N GLN A 48 26.99 12.90 -26.24
CA GLN A 48 25.72 12.19 -26.12
C GLN A 48 25.59 11.12 -27.20
N SER A 49 25.80 11.46 -28.48
CA SER A 49 25.72 10.52 -29.60
C SER A 49 26.68 9.33 -29.41
N LYS A 50 27.92 9.60 -28.99
CA LYS A 50 28.91 8.54 -28.73
C LYS A 50 28.55 7.63 -27.57
N ALA A 51 27.82 8.12 -26.56
CA ALA A 51 27.35 7.29 -25.46
C ALA A 51 26.23 6.29 -25.86
N TYR A 52 25.65 6.41 -27.05
CA TYR A 52 24.68 5.47 -27.65
C TYR A 52 25.24 4.74 -28.88
N ASP A 53 26.53 4.91 -29.20
CA ASP A 53 27.19 4.31 -30.37
C ASP A 53 27.53 2.84 -30.09
N ALA A 54 26.87 1.92 -30.79
CA ALA A 54 26.99 0.47 -30.56
C ALA A 54 28.42 -0.07 -30.81
N GLU A 55 29.17 0.51 -31.75
CA GLU A 55 30.54 0.09 -32.03
C GLU A 55 31.46 0.50 -30.88
N LEU A 56 31.34 1.72 -30.38
CA LEU A 56 32.09 2.19 -29.21
C LEU A 56 31.75 1.38 -27.96
N ILE A 57 30.46 1.19 -27.67
CA ILE A 57 30.00 0.41 -26.51
C ILE A 57 30.55 -1.03 -26.58
N GLY A 58 30.45 -1.68 -27.74
CA GLY A 58 31.01 -3.01 -27.94
C GLY A 58 32.53 -3.05 -27.78
N SER A 59 33.25 -2.04 -28.28
CA SER A 59 34.71 -1.95 -28.13
C SER A 59 35.17 -1.81 -26.68
N LEU A 60 34.31 -1.26 -25.81
CA LEU A 60 34.52 -1.14 -24.38
C LEU A 60 34.16 -2.40 -23.58
N GLY A 61 33.66 -3.45 -24.26
CA GLY A 61 33.28 -4.72 -23.62
C GLY A 61 31.97 -4.66 -22.84
N ILE A 62 31.09 -3.71 -23.17
CA ILE A 62 29.80 -3.55 -22.51
C ILE A 62 28.69 -4.15 -23.39
N ASP A 63 27.87 -5.02 -22.80
CA ASP A 63 26.67 -5.58 -23.42
C ASP A 63 25.44 -4.79 -22.98
N ALA A 64 25.25 -3.60 -23.57
CA ALA A 64 24.13 -2.70 -23.29
C ALA A 64 23.80 -1.82 -24.51
N THR A 65 22.61 -1.21 -24.52
CA THR A 65 22.18 -0.31 -25.59
C THR A 65 22.68 1.14 -25.44
N SER A 66 23.23 1.47 -24.28
CA SER A 66 23.82 2.79 -23.98
C SER A 66 24.85 2.66 -22.86
N LEU A 67 25.63 3.73 -22.65
CA LEU A 67 26.54 3.86 -21.51
C LEU A 67 25.86 4.40 -20.24
N GLU A 68 24.53 4.41 -20.17
CA GLU A 68 23.80 4.87 -18.98
C GLU A 68 24.09 3.89 -17.82
N GLY A 69 24.56 4.42 -16.69
CA GLY A 69 25.06 3.63 -15.55
C GLY A 69 26.56 3.34 -15.58
N TYR A 70 27.24 3.51 -16.72
CA TYR A 70 28.65 3.16 -16.92
C TYR A 70 29.61 4.35 -16.84
N LEU A 71 29.11 5.59 -16.73
CA LEU A 71 29.94 6.79 -16.66
C LEU A 71 30.14 7.21 -15.21
N LYS A 72 31.35 7.08 -14.67
CA LYS A 72 31.61 7.31 -13.24
C LYS A 72 31.24 8.72 -12.78
N PRO A 73 30.38 8.90 -11.75
CA PRO A 73 30.15 10.20 -11.12
C PRO A 73 31.35 10.74 -10.33
N GLY A 74 31.35 12.04 -10.06
CA GLY A 74 32.36 12.74 -9.27
C GLY A 74 33.26 13.67 -10.10
N VAL A 75 34.37 14.09 -9.48
CA VAL A 75 35.28 15.09 -10.05
C VAL A 75 36.28 14.44 -11.00
N HIS A 76 36.30 14.94 -12.23
CA HIS A 76 37.16 14.48 -13.32
C HIS A 76 38.11 15.56 -13.79
N ARG A 77 39.30 15.16 -14.23
CA ARG A 77 40.30 16.03 -14.85
C ARG A 77 40.57 15.54 -16.27
N THR A 78 40.29 16.37 -17.25
CA THR A 78 40.41 16.02 -18.66
C THR A 78 41.44 16.92 -19.34
N PRO A 79 42.40 16.39 -20.13
CA PRO A 79 43.31 17.22 -20.92
C PRO A 79 42.55 18.18 -21.84
N ARG A 80 43.05 19.40 -22.01
CA ARG A 80 42.50 20.34 -23.00
C ARG A 80 42.68 19.73 -24.40
N GLY A 81 41.57 19.67 -25.15
CA GLY A 81 41.54 19.06 -26.48
C GLY A 81 41.29 17.55 -26.51
N ALA A 82 41.04 16.91 -25.36
CA ALA A 82 40.56 15.53 -25.34
C ALA A 82 39.24 15.40 -26.11
N THR A 83 39.12 14.32 -26.88
CA THR A 83 37.91 14.04 -27.65
C THR A 83 36.81 13.45 -26.76
N ALA A 84 35.56 13.42 -27.26
CA ALA A 84 34.46 12.75 -26.57
C ALA A 84 34.77 11.25 -26.31
N ASN A 85 35.44 10.58 -27.25
CA ASN A 85 35.84 9.18 -27.10
C ASN A 85 36.85 9.00 -25.95
N ASP A 86 37.85 9.89 -25.85
CA ASP A 86 38.85 9.85 -24.78
C ASP A 86 38.19 10.00 -23.40
N VAL A 87 37.23 10.92 -23.31
CA VAL A 87 36.49 11.19 -22.08
C VAL A 87 35.59 10.02 -21.70
N ILE A 88 34.81 9.50 -22.65
CA ILE A 88 33.96 8.33 -22.43
C ILE A 88 34.79 7.13 -21.98
N ALA A 89 35.90 6.84 -22.67
CA ALA A 89 36.76 5.72 -22.33
C ALA A 89 37.30 5.82 -20.91
N GLU A 90 37.71 7.01 -20.45
CA GLU A 90 38.19 7.22 -19.09
C GLU A 90 37.08 7.08 -18.05
N LEU A 91 35.89 7.65 -18.31
CA LEU A 91 34.74 7.54 -17.40
C LEU A 91 34.30 6.07 -17.24
N VAL A 92 34.20 5.34 -18.35
CA VAL A 92 33.84 3.92 -18.37
C VAL A 92 34.90 3.09 -17.65
N LYS A 93 36.18 3.29 -17.96
CA LYS A 93 37.28 2.60 -17.29
C LYS A 93 37.28 2.85 -15.78
N SER A 94 36.97 4.07 -15.35
CA SER A 94 36.92 4.42 -13.94
C SER A 94 35.73 3.77 -13.22
N GLN A 95 34.58 3.63 -13.89
CA GLN A 95 33.43 2.91 -13.35
C GLN A 95 33.64 1.40 -13.35
N GLN A 96 34.26 0.86 -14.40
CA GLN A 96 34.65 -0.54 -14.47
C GLN A 96 35.59 -0.90 -13.32
N ARG A 97 36.57 -0.04 -13.02
CA ARG A 97 37.42 -0.23 -11.83
C ARG A 97 36.62 -0.27 -10.52
N THR A 98 35.60 0.60 -10.38
CA THR A 98 34.70 0.57 -9.22
C THR A 98 34.01 -0.81 -9.08
N LEU A 99 33.58 -1.41 -10.20
CA LEU A 99 32.95 -2.73 -10.22
C LEU A 99 33.96 -3.86 -9.99
N ASP A 100 35.15 -3.77 -10.57
CA ASP A 100 36.23 -4.76 -10.42
C ASP A 100 36.68 -4.87 -8.96
N GLU A 101 36.81 -3.73 -8.27
CA GLU A 101 37.09 -3.66 -6.83
C GLU A 101 36.02 -4.34 -5.97
N ARG A 102 34.82 -4.57 -6.53
CA ARG A 102 33.65 -5.17 -5.87
C ARG A 102 33.25 -6.52 -6.47
N LYS A 103 34.05 -7.12 -7.36
CA LYS A 103 33.65 -8.31 -8.13
C LYS A 103 33.18 -9.47 -7.23
N ASP A 104 33.82 -9.65 -6.08
CA ASP A 104 33.54 -10.76 -5.17
C ASP A 104 32.18 -10.55 -4.48
N LEU A 105 31.85 -9.30 -4.13
CA LEU A 105 30.56 -8.92 -3.58
C LEU A 105 29.45 -9.02 -4.63
N ILE A 106 29.72 -8.60 -5.87
CA ILE A 106 28.78 -8.74 -6.99
C ILE A 106 28.47 -10.23 -7.20
N THR A 107 29.50 -11.07 -7.28
CA THR A 107 29.35 -12.53 -7.41
C THR A 107 28.54 -13.12 -6.24
N ALA A 108 28.85 -12.72 -5.00
CA ALA A 108 28.14 -13.19 -3.82
C ALA A 108 26.67 -12.71 -3.77
N SER A 109 26.35 -11.58 -4.38
CA SER A 109 24.98 -11.04 -4.44
C SER A 109 24.06 -11.82 -5.38
N GLY A 110 24.63 -12.60 -6.32
CA GLY A 110 23.88 -13.29 -7.35
C GLY A 110 23.37 -12.40 -8.50
N LEU A 111 23.74 -11.11 -8.51
CA LEU A 111 23.44 -10.16 -9.58
C LEU A 111 24.64 -10.04 -10.54
N THR A 112 24.35 -9.75 -11.80
CA THR A 112 25.36 -9.32 -12.78
C THR A 112 25.80 -7.88 -12.52
N PRO A 113 26.98 -7.45 -13.02
CA PRO A 113 27.40 -6.05 -12.92
C PRO A 113 26.38 -5.06 -13.49
N HIS A 114 25.73 -5.41 -14.61
CA HIS A 114 24.68 -4.60 -15.23
C HIS A 114 23.44 -4.46 -14.33
N GLU A 115 23.02 -5.55 -13.68
CA GLU A 115 21.89 -5.53 -12.74
C GLU A 115 22.20 -4.71 -11.49
N VAL A 116 23.44 -4.78 -10.98
CA VAL A 116 23.90 -3.95 -9.85
C VAL A 116 23.87 -2.47 -10.22
N LEU A 117 24.39 -2.09 -11.40
CA LEU A 117 24.31 -0.72 -11.89
C LEU A 117 22.85 -0.26 -12.07
N THR A 118 21.99 -1.13 -12.59
CA THR A 118 20.58 -0.83 -12.79
C THR A 118 19.89 -0.54 -11.46
N LEU A 119 20.04 -1.44 -10.50
CA LEU A 119 19.46 -1.29 -9.18
C LEU A 119 20.01 -0.07 -8.42
N ALA A 120 21.33 0.15 -8.48
CA ALA A 120 21.97 1.31 -7.87
C ALA A 120 21.52 2.63 -8.51
N SER A 121 21.34 2.68 -9.84
CA SER A 121 20.87 3.89 -10.53
C SER A 121 19.44 4.28 -10.13
N MET A 122 18.57 3.27 -9.94
CA MET A 122 17.23 3.49 -9.40
C MET A 122 17.31 4.06 -7.99
N LEU A 123 18.19 3.49 -7.16
CA LEU A 123 18.35 3.86 -5.76
C LEU A 123 18.89 5.28 -5.59
N GLU A 124 19.73 5.74 -6.51
CA GLU A 124 20.26 7.10 -6.56
C GLU A 124 19.17 8.16 -6.80
N LYS A 125 18.08 7.78 -7.47
CA LYS A 125 16.93 8.65 -7.75
C LYS A 125 15.88 8.65 -6.63
N GLU A 126 16.10 7.90 -5.55
CA GLU A 126 15.23 7.85 -4.38
C GLU A 126 15.78 8.72 -3.24
N SER A 127 15.01 8.88 -2.17
CA SER A 127 15.46 9.61 -0.98
C SER A 127 16.70 8.96 -0.37
N SER A 128 17.75 9.76 -0.13
CA SER A 128 19.00 9.31 0.48
C SER A 128 18.81 8.72 1.88
N GLU A 129 17.81 9.19 2.63
CA GLU A 129 17.45 8.68 3.97
C GLU A 129 16.88 7.26 3.92
N LEU A 130 16.20 6.91 2.83
CA LEU A 130 15.58 5.60 2.64
C LEU A 130 16.54 4.59 2.00
N ARG A 131 17.72 5.04 1.54
CA ARG A 131 18.66 4.27 0.74
C ARG A 131 18.99 2.88 1.32
N PRO A 132 19.34 2.72 2.61
CA PRO A 132 19.66 1.40 3.16
C PRO A 132 18.46 0.45 3.19
N ALA A 133 17.28 0.97 3.57
CA ALA A 133 16.05 0.18 3.65
C ALA A 133 15.54 -0.23 2.27
N LEU A 134 15.59 0.69 1.29
CA LEU A 134 15.19 0.41 -0.09
C LEU A 134 16.13 -0.58 -0.78
N ALA A 135 17.45 -0.46 -0.58
CA ALA A 135 18.43 -1.39 -1.14
C ALA A 135 18.14 -2.83 -0.71
N ALA A 136 17.93 -3.06 0.59
CA ALA A 136 17.64 -4.38 1.13
C ALA A 136 16.25 -4.88 0.71
N ALA A 137 15.24 -4.00 0.70
CA ALA A 137 13.88 -4.36 0.26
C ALA A 137 13.84 -4.75 -1.22
N TRP A 138 14.53 -4.02 -2.10
CA TRP A 138 14.57 -4.32 -3.53
C TRP A 138 15.36 -5.58 -3.83
N ARG A 139 16.50 -5.80 -3.18
CA ARG A 139 17.24 -7.08 -3.30
C ARG A 139 16.38 -8.27 -2.92
N GLN A 140 15.66 -8.16 -1.82
CA GLN A 140 14.73 -9.20 -1.43
C GLN A 140 13.60 -9.37 -2.44
N ARG A 141 12.95 -8.27 -2.88
CA ARG A 141 11.86 -8.31 -3.88
C ARG A 141 12.31 -8.99 -5.17
N LEU A 142 13.52 -8.71 -5.67
CA LEU A 142 14.09 -9.41 -6.83
C LEU A 142 14.19 -10.92 -6.58
N ARG A 143 14.72 -11.32 -5.42
CA ARG A 143 14.87 -12.74 -5.06
C ARG A 143 13.54 -13.50 -5.01
N ILE A 144 12.46 -12.84 -4.59
CA ILE A 144 11.11 -13.45 -4.50
C ILE A 144 10.15 -12.99 -5.61
N ASN A 145 10.69 -12.44 -6.69
CA ASN A 145 9.94 -11.99 -7.87
C ASN A 145 8.75 -11.05 -7.56
N LEU A 146 8.95 -10.10 -6.64
CA LEU A 146 8.02 -9.01 -6.37
C LEU A 146 8.39 -7.74 -7.16
N ARG A 147 7.40 -6.89 -7.38
CA ARG A 147 7.55 -5.59 -8.04
C ARG A 147 8.39 -4.63 -7.20
N LEU A 148 9.26 -3.85 -7.84
CA LEU A 148 10.17 -2.93 -7.13
C LEU A 148 9.49 -1.61 -6.72
N GLU A 149 8.46 -1.18 -7.45
CA GLU A 149 7.67 0.03 -7.15
C GLU A 149 8.53 1.31 -6.98
N SER A 150 9.56 1.47 -7.81
CA SER A 150 10.43 2.65 -7.80
C SER A 150 9.76 3.83 -8.50
N HIS A 151 9.63 4.95 -7.78
CA HIS A 151 9.20 6.21 -8.36
C HIS A 151 10.25 6.78 -9.30
N GLY A 152 11.54 6.64 -8.96
CA GLY A 152 12.66 7.08 -9.81
C GLY A 152 12.62 6.43 -11.21
N ALA A 153 12.40 5.12 -11.26
CA ALA A 153 12.30 4.39 -12.54
C ALA A 153 11.10 4.83 -13.39
N LEU A 154 9.96 5.11 -12.77
CA LEU A 154 8.78 5.59 -13.51
C LEU A 154 8.94 7.05 -13.97
N ALA A 155 9.56 7.89 -13.13
CA ALA A 155 9.88 9.28 -13.48
C ALA A 155 10.90 9.39 -14.62
N PHE A 156 11.71 8.35 -14.86
CA PHE A 156 12.64 8.29 -16.00
C PHE A 156 11.91 8.36 -17.35
N VAL A 157 10.72 7.75 -17.46
CA VAL A 157 9.94 7.67 -18.70
C VAL A 157 8.73 8.61 -18.73
N GLN A 158 8.46 9.33 -17.64
CA GLN A 158 7.33 10.26 -17.53
C GLN A 158 7.79 11.64 -17.06
N GLN A 159 7.38 12.66 -17.80
CA GLN A 159 7.57 14.06 -17.39
C GLN A 159 6.33 14.57 -16.66
N GLY A 160 6.53 15.29 -15.56
CA GLY A 160 5.44 15.92 -14.81
C GLY A 160 4.68 14.96 -13.89
N LYS A 161 3.35 14.93 -14.00
CA LYS A 161 2.51 14.12 -13.09
C LYS A 161 2.68 12.63 -13.41
N ILE A 162 3.22 11.89 -12.45
CA ILE A 162 3.44 10.44 -12.54
C ILE A 162 2.10 9.70 -12.56
N ASP A 163 1.90 8.83 -13.57
CA ASP A 163 0.78 7.90 -13.68
C ASP A 163 1.30 6.47 -13.55
N ARG A 164 1.03 5.84 -12.41
CA ARG A 164 1.47 4.47 -12.11
C ARG A 164 0.87 3.40 -13.02
N SER A 165 -0.16 3.74 -13.81
CA SER A 165 -0.77 2.84 -14.79
C SER A 165 -0.13 2.92 -16.19
N PHE A 166 0.81 3.84 -16.41
CA PHE A 166 1.49 3.99 -17.70
C PHE A 166 2.34 2.76 -18.02
N ASP A 167 1.94 2.02 -19.05
CA ASP A 167 2.66 0.80 -19.44
C ASP A 167 3.98 1.14 -20.13
N SER A 168 5.07 0.76 -19.48
CA SER A 168 6.44 0.95 -19.94
C SER A 168 7.32 -0.10 -19.26
N PRO A 169 8.36 -0.63 -19.91
CA PRO A 169 9.28 -1.58 -19.28
C PRO A 169 10.03 -0.98 -18.07
N PHE A 170 10.03 0.35 -17.90
CA PHE A 170 10.57 1.02 -16.71
C PHE A 170 9.55 1.13 -15.57
N ASN A 171 8.28 0.82 -15.80
CA ASN A 171 7.24 0.89 -14.79
C ASN A 171 7.27 -0.35 -13.87
N THR A 172 8.12 -0.26 -12.85
CA THR A 172 8.25 -1.29 -11.81
C THR A 172 7.07 -1.36 -10.82
N PHE A 173 5.98 -0.60 -11.03
CA PHE A 173 4.69 -0.82 -10.36
C PHE A 173 3.81 -1.85 -11.09
N ILE A 174 4.08 -2.09 -12.37
CA ILE A 174 3.34 -3.03 -13.23
C ILE A 174 4.19 -4.28 -13.49
N HIS A 175 5.45 -4.08 -13.90
CA HIS A 175 6.36 -5.15 -14.30
C HIS A 175 7.22 -5.64 -13.13
N HIS A 176 7.50 -6.94 -13.13
CA HIS A 176 8.38 -7.60 -12.17
C HIS A 176 9.85 -7.52 -12.64
N GLY A 177 10.79 -7.64 -11.71
CA GLY A 177 12.22 -7.60 -12.02
C GLY A 177 12.77 -6.17 -12.17
N LEU A 178 13.98 -6.09 -12.72
CA LEU A 178 14.66 -4.83 -13.02
C LEU A 178 14.14 -4.23 -14.35
N PRO A 179 14.20 -2.89 -14.50
CA PRO A 179 14.00 -2.26 -15.81
C PRO A 179 15.11 -2.69 -16.79
N PRO A 180 14.95 -2.44 -18.11
CA PRO A 180 15.89 -2.94 -19.12
C PRO A 180 17.33 -2.46 -18.98
N HIS A 181 17.55 -1.28 -18.39
CA HIS A 181 18.88 -0.70 -18.19
C HIS A 181 18.85 0.37 -17.07
N PRO A 182 20.03 0.86 -16.62
CA PRO A 182 20.13 1.93 -15.62
C PRO A 182 19.45 3.25 -16.05
N ILE A 183 18.97 4.03 -15.08
CA ILE A 183 18.24 5.31 -15.33
C ILE A 183 19.09 6.56 -15.01
N GLY A 184 20.39 6.37 -14.85
CA GLY A 184 21.36 7.37 -14.43
C GLY A 184 22.65 6.70 -13.99
N ASN A 185 23.68 7.49 -13.67
CA ASN A 185 24.98 6.96 -13.27
C ASN A 185 25.14 6.93 -11.73
N PRO A 186 25.17 5.74 -11.09
CA PRO A 186 25.25 5.61 -9.63
C PRO A 186 26.67 5.81 -9.11
N THR A 187 26.78 6.29 -7.87
CA THR A 187 28.09 6.41 -7.21
C THR A 187 28.58 5.08 -6.64
N ALA A 188 29.87 5.03 -6.28
CA ALA A 188 30.45 3.89 -5.60
C ALA A 188 29.73 3.60 -4.27
N GLU A 189 29.34 4.64 -3.53
CA GLU A 189 28.61 4.52 -2.26
C GLU A 189 27.23 3.88 -2.45
N THR A 190 26.52 4.23 -3.52
CA THR A 190 25.21 3.63 -3.81
C THR A 190 25.34 2.19 -4.32
N ILE A 191 26.39 1.88 -5.08
CA ILE A 191 26.73 0.49 -5.43
C ILE A 191 27.02 -0.33 -4.16
N ASP A 192 27.82 0.20 -3.24
CA ASP A 192 28.11 -0.43 -1.95
C ASP A 192 26.85 -0.65 -1.12
N ALA A 193 25.94 0.34 -1.11
CA ALA A 193 24.66 0.21 -0.41
C ALA A 193 23.82 -0.96 -0.93
N VAL A 194 23.83 -1.23 -2.25
CA VAL A 194 23.16 -2.40 -2.84
C VAL A 194 23.88 -3.69 -2.45
N LEU A 195 25.20 -3.75 -2.61
CA LEU A 195 25.97 -4.99 -2.41
C LEU A 195 26.02 -5.43 -0.93
N HIS A 196 26.12 -4.46 -0.02
CA HIS A 196 26.15 -4.70 1.42
C HIS A 196 24.76 -4.73 2.07
N ALA A 197 23.69 -4.52 1.29
CA ALA A 197 22.35 -4.61 1.84
C ALA A 197 22.13 -6.01 2.41
N VAL A 198 22.07 -6.11 3.74
CA VAL A 198 21.79 -7.37 4.40
C VAL A 198 20.31 -7.65 4.14
N GLU A 199 20.04 -8.77 3.46
CA GLU A 199 18.71 -9.36 3.40
C GLU A 199 18.34 -9.85 4.81
N SER A 200 17.96 -8.91 5.68
CA SER A 200 17.47 -9.26 7.01
C SER A 200 16.01 -9.66 6.88
N ALA A 201 15.57 -10.61 7.71
CA ALA A 201 14.15 -10.92 7.85
C ALA A 201 13.31 -9.69 8.27
N GLU A 202 13.96 -8.62 8.75
CA GLU A 202 13.36 -7.33 9.12
C GLU A 202 13.25 -6.33 7.96
N THR A 203 13.94 -6.53 6.83
CA THR A 203 13.83 -5.62 5.66
C THR A 203 12.80 -6.05 4.62
N VAL A 204 11.95 -7.00 5.01
CA VAL A 204 10.58 -7.10 4.51
C VAL A 204 9.81 -5.95 5.14
N VAL A 205 9.38 -4.96 4.36
CA VAL A 205 8.10 -4.30 4.68
C VAL A 205 7.10 -5.43 4.83
N LEU A 206 6.72 -5.77 6.08
CA LEU A 206 6.14 -6.98 6.70
C LEU A 206 5.06 -7.79 5.95
N ARG A 207 5.11 -7.79 4.63
CA ARG A 207 4.19 -8.42 3.71
C ARG A 207 4.64 -9.86 3.47
N GLY A 208 3.83 -10.80 3.94
CA GLY A 208 4.04 -12.23 3.81
C GLY A 208 4.75 -12.93 4.97
N ARG A 209 5.21 -12.21 6.01
CA ARG A 209 5.84 -12.85 7.19
C ARG A 209 4.81 -13.68 7.96
N GLN A 210 5.02 -14.99 8.06
CA GLN A 210 4.24 -15.86 8.94
C GLN A 210 4.35 -15.34 10.39
N PRO A 211 3.23 -15.15 11.10
CA PRO A 211 3.28 -14.75 12.50
C PRO A 211 3.97 -15.83 13.34
N SER A 212 4.76 -15.40 14.33
CA SER A 212 5.40 -16.34 15.24
C SER A 212 4.35 -17.04 16.11
N PRO A 213 4.65 -18.21 16.70
CA PRO A 213 3.74 -18.87 17.62
C PRO A 213 3.28 -17.95 18.77
N GLU A 214 4.17 -17.11 19.29
CA GLU A 214 3.86 -16.13 20.35
C GLU A 214 2.92 -15.04 19.84
N GLU A 215 3.13 -14.55 18.61
CA GLU A 215 2.23 -13.58 17.99
C GLU A 215 0.83 -14.18 17.78
N ILE A 216 0.75 -15.41 17.27
CA ILE A 216 -0.53 -16.11 17.08
C ILE A 216 -1.26 -16.27 18.41
N GLU A 217 -0.55 -16.68 19.47
CA GLU A 217 -1.14 -16.85 20.79
C GLU A 217 -1.62 -15.50 21.36
N ALA A 218 -0.81 -14.44 21.23
CA ALA A 218 -1.20 -13.11 21.66
C ALA A 218 -2.46 -12.60 20.94
N LEU A 219 -2.57 -12.85 19.62
CA LEU A 219 -3.76 -12.50 18.83
C LEU A 219 -5.01 -13.31 19.23
N ARG A 220 -4.84 -14.60 19.56
CA ARG A 220 -5.94 -15.44 20.05
C ARG A 220 -6.37 -15.08 21.47
N ALA A 221 -5.44 -14.59 22.29
CA ALA A 221 -5.67 -14.16 23.66
C ALA A 221 -6.22 -12.73 23.77
N VAL A 222 -6.42 -12.01 22.65
CA VAL A 222 -7.00 -10.67 22.65
C VAL A 222 -8.32 -10.67 23.43
N PRO A 223 -8.46 -9.83 24.47
CA PRO A 223 -9.67 -9.79 25.26
C PRO A 223 -10.83 -9.25 24.45
N VAL A 224 -11.94 -10.00 24.45
CA VAL A 224 -13.17 -9.60 23.76
C VAL A 224 -13.93 -8.51 24.53
N ASP A 225 -14.59 -7.62 23.81
CA ASP A 225 -15.51 -6.65 24.43
C ASP A 225 -16.80 -7.34 24.91
N PRO A 226 -17.52 -6.76 25.90
CA PRO A 226 -18.80 -7.30 26.37
C PRO A 226 -19.82 -7.44 25.22
N PRO A 227 -20.74 -8.41 25.29
CA PRO A 227 -21.83 -8.50 24.32
C PRO A 227 -22.71 -7.25 24.38
N PRO A 228 -23.35 -6.85 23.27
CA PRO A 228 -24.26 -5.71 23.25
C PRO A 228 -25.48 -5.97 24.14
N ALA A 229 -26.08 -4.91 24.70
CA ALA A 229 -27.32 -5.02 25.47
C ALA A 229 -28.51 -5.49 24.62
N SER A 230 -28.52 -5.16 23.33
CA SER A 230 -29.47 -5.64 22.31
C SER A 230 -28.85 -5.51 20.92
N LEU A 231 -29.31 -6.32 19.97
CA LEU A 231 -28.89 -6.18 18.58
C LEU A 231 -29.75 -5.13 17.87
N ALA A 232 -29.17 -4.38 16.92
CA ALA A 232 -29.95 -3.45 16.12
C ALA A 232 -31.02 -4.22 15.32
N ARG A 233 -32.29 -4.03 15.71
CA ARG A 233 -33.49 -4.71 15.15
C ARG A 233 -33.58 -6.21 15.47
N ASP A 234 -32.84 -6.72 16.45
CA ASP A 234 -32.81 -8.15 16.82
C ASP A 234 -32.50 -9.11 15.63
N THR A 235 -31.75 -8.63 14.64
CA THR A 235 -31.39 -9.40 13.43
C THR A 235 -29.88 -9.56 13.26
N HIS A 236 -29.44 -10.77 12.93
CA HIS A 236 -28.08 -11.09 12.53
C HIS A 236 -27.84 -10.75 11.04
N TYR A 237 -26.74 -10.07 10.74
CA TYR A 237 -26.35 -9.70 9.36
C TYR A 237 -25.48 -10.79 8.73
N TRP A 238 -26.13 -11.86 8.25
CA TRP A 238 -25.43 -13.01 7.68
C TRP A 238 -24.69 -12.75 6.36
N VAL A 239 -25.10 -11.72 5.62
CA VAL A 239 -24.50 -11.31 4.35
C VAL A 239 -24.55 -9.80 4.19
N SER A 240 -23.60 -9.25 3.44
CA SER A 240 -23.63 -7.86 3.00
C SER A 240 -24.77 -7.59 2.03
N ASN A 241 -25.36 -6.41 2.15
CA ASN A 241 -26.28 -5.84 1.17
C ASN A 241 -25.64 -4.74 0.32
N GLU A 242 -24.33 -4.51 0.44
CA GLU A 242 -23.53 -3.62 -0.40
C GLU A 242 -23.14 -4.35 -1.69
N MET A 243 -23.71 -3.94 -2.82
CA MET A 243 -23.64 -4.72 -4.08
C MET A 243 -22.54 -4.26 -5.04
N ARG A 244 -21.88 -3.14 -4.76
CA ARG A 244 -20.98 -2.44 -5.68
C ARG A 244 -19.60 -2.17 -5.06
N HIS A 245 -19.03 -3.15 -4.38
CA HIS A 245 -17.67 -3.03 -3.85
C HIS A 245 -16.61 -2.93 -4.95
N ASP A 246 -16.93 -3.34 -6.19
CA ASP A 246 -16.06 -3.20 -7.36
C ASP A 246 -15.53 -1.77 -7.54
N VAL A 247 -16.30 -0.76 -7.14
CA VAL A 247 -15.91 0.65 -7.27
C VAL A 247 -14.69 1.03 -6.43
N VAL A 248 -14.39 0.29 -5.34
CA VAL A 248 -13.20 0.53 -4.51
C VAL A 248 -12.01 -0.34 -4.90
N ARG A 249 -12.19 -1.33 -5.79
CA ARG A 249 -11.19 -2.37 -6.07
C ARG A 249 -9.84 -1.78 -6.46
N SER A 250 -9.81 -0.90 -7.46
CA SER A 250 -8.56 -0.31 -7.97
C SER A 250 -7.79 0.50 -6.92
N SER A 251 -8.45 0.97 -5.87
CA SER A 251 -7.81 1.72 -4.78
C SER A 251 -7.23 0.83 -3.67
N ILE A 252 -7.64 -0.44 -3.61
CA ILE A 252 -7.22 -1.36 -2.54
C ILE A 252 -6.47 -2.59 -3.04
N GLU A 253 -6.42 -2.81 -4.35
CA GLU A 253 -5.81 -4.01 -4.93
C GLU A 253 -4.32 -4.11 -4.58
N HIS A 254 -3.87 -5.30 -4.17
CA HIS A 254 -2.48 -5.59 -3.78
C HIS A 254 -1.91 -4.70 -2.66
N LYS A 255 -2.78 -4.07 -1.88
CA LYS A 255 -2.38 -3.14 -0.84
C LYS A 255 -1.65 -3.80 0.33
N GLY A 256 -1.81 -5.11 0.58
CA GLY A 256 -1.09 -5.83 1.64
C GLY A 256 -1.34 -5.28 3.04
N GLY A 257 -0.53 -5.69 4.02
CA GLY A 257 -0.70 -5.34 5.43
C GLY A 257 -1.85 -6.11 6.09
N ILE A 258 -2.28 -5.66 7.27
CA ILE A 258 -3.40 -6.28 7.98
C ILE A 258 -4.73 -5.78 7.39
N TYR A 259 -5.62 -6.71 7.02
CA TYR A 259 -7.02 -6.42 6.80
C TYR A 259 -7.76 -6.49 8.14
N MET A 260 -8.50 -5.44 8.50
CA MET A 260 -9.41 -5.44 9.63
C MET A 260 -10.81 -5.05 9.16
N GLY A 261 -11.81 -5.90 9.35
CA GLY A 261 -13.15 -5.64 8.81
C GLY A 261 -14.29 -6.16 9.68
N VAL A 262 -15.42 -5.46 9.59
CA VAL A 262 -16.71 -5.86 10.20
C VAL A 262 -17.63 -6.53 9.20
N GLY A 263 -18.60 -7.31 9.69
CA GLY A 263 -19.53 -8.05 8.84
C GLY A 263 -18.92 -9.35 8.31
N THR A 264 -19.40 -9.83 7.15
CA THR A 264 -19.33 -11.24 6.78
C THR A 264 -18.63 -11.50 5.43
N ASP A 265 -19.39 -11.79 4.37
CA ASP A 265 -18.87 -12.28 3.08
C ASP A 265 -17.99 -11.26 2.36
N GLN A 266 -18.32 -9.97 2.52
CA GLN A 266 -17.59 -8.88 1.89
C GLN A 266 -16.15 -8.78 2.40
N CYS A 267 -15.86 -9.28 3.61
CA CYS A 267 -14.50 -9.30 4.14
C CYS A 267 -13.58 -10.15 3.26
N TYR A 268 -14.08 -11.29 2.76
CA TYR A 268 -13.32 -12.17 1.87
C TYR A 268 -13.21 -11.62 0.45
N LEU A 269 -14.25 -10.93 -0.03
CA LEU A 269 -14.20 -10.22 -1.30
C LEU A 269 -13.10 -9.15 -1.30
N LEU A 270 -13.10 -8.28 -0.28
CA LEU A 270 -12.12 -7.20 -0.15
C LEU A 270 -10.71 -7.75 0.08
N ALA A 271 -10.57 -8.79 0.91
CA ALA A 271 -9.28 -9.43 1.13
C ALA A 271 -8.75 -10.14 -0.12
N GLY A 272 -9.62 -10.72 -0.95
CA GLY A 272 -9.24 -11.29 -2.25
C GLY A 272 -8.57 -10.28 -3.17
N TRP A 273 -9.08 -9.04 -3.21
CA TRP A 273 -8.46 -7.95 -3.96
C TRP A 273 -7.22 -7.37 -3.25
N MET A 274 -7.32 -7.14 -1.94
CA MET A 274 -6.29 -6.47 -1.15
C MET A 274 -5.01 -7.29 -0.99
N ARG A 275 -5.12 -8.62 -1.01
CA ARG A 275 -4.02 -9.56 -0.71
C ARG A 275 -3.36 -9.27 0.66
N PRO A 276 -4.13 -9.24 1.76
CA PRO A 276 -3.56 -8.93 3.07
C PRO A 276 -2.65 -10.07 3.54
N ASP A 277 -1.74 -9.74 4.45
CA ASP A 277 -0.83 -10.70 5.07
C ASP A 277 -1.48 -11.44 6.23
N MET A 278 -2.49 -10.80 6.82
CA MET A 278 -3.25 -11.25 7.97
C MET A 278 -4.63 -10.62 7.93
N MET A 279 -5.65 -11.34 8.41
CA MET A 279 -7.02 -10.85 8.52
C MET A 279 -7.51 -10.87 9.95
N VAL A 280 -8.10 -9.76 10.38
CA VAL A 280 -8.91 -9.68 11.59
C VAL A 280 -10.36 -9.43 11.19
N LEU A 281 -11.19 -10.42 11.47
CA LEU A 281 -12.63 -10.43 11.21
C LEU A 281 -13.31 -10.09 12.54
N MET A 282 -13.67 -8.82 12.71
CA MET A 282 -14.17 -8.31 13.99
C MET A 282 -15.65 -7.97 13.89
N ASP A 283 -16.45 -8.49 14.82
CA ASP A 283 -17.86 -8.12 14.90
C ASP A 283 -18.31 -8.15 16.36
N PHE A 284 -19.26 -7.29 16.72
CA PHE A 284 -19.81 -7.27 18.08
C PHE A 284 -20.85 -8.38 18.27
N ASP A 285 -21.41 -8.90 17.16
CA ASP A 285 -22.35 -10.02 17.14
C ASP A 285 -21.61 -11.37 17.19
N GLN A 286 -21.82 -12.11 18.28
CA GLN A 286 -21.20 -13.42 18.48
C GLN A 286 -21.60 -14.44 17.41
N ALA A 287 -22.79 -14.31 16.82
CA ALA A 287 -23.26 -15.21 15.78
C ALA A 287 -22.51 -15.00 14.46
N VAL A 288 -22.12 -13.76 14.15
CA VAL A 288 -21.26 -13.43 13.01
C VAL A 288 -19.86 -14.05 13.18
N ILE A 289 -19.28 -13.99 14.38
CA ILE A 289 -18.02 -14.67 14.67
C ILE A 289 -18.12 -16.19 14.46
N HIS A 290 -19.23 -16.79 14.86
CA HIS A 290 -19.47 -18.22 14.61
C HIS A 290 -19.67 -18.54 13.13
N LEU A 291 -20.27 -17.64 12.35
CA LEU A 291 -20.32 -17.77 10.90
C LEU A 291 -18.92 -17.73 10.28
N HIS A 292 -18.03 -16.85 10.73
CA HIS A 292 -16.62 -16.86 10.29
C HIS A 292 -15.89 -18.17 10.62
N ASN A 293 -16.22 -18.81 11.74
CA ASN A 293 -15.68 -20.14 12.04
C ASN A 293 -16.18 -21.20 11.06
N ILE A 294 -17.42 -21.08 10.55
CA ILE A 294 -17.91 -21.95 9.47
C ILE A 294 -17.14 -21.67 8.17
N TYR A 295 -16.95 -20.40 7.80
CA TYR A 295 -16.09 -20.03 6.67
C TYR A 295 -14.69 -20.63 6.78
N ARG A 296 -14.06 -20.57 7.96
CA ARG A 296 -12.75 -21.20 8.22
C ARG A 296 -12.76 -22.69 7.88
N LEU A 297 -13.77 -23.44 8.34
CA LEU A 297 -13.87 -24.87 8.05
C LEU A 297 -13.96 -25.13 6.53
N ILE A 298 -14.70 -24.30 5.81
CA ILE A 298 -14.87 -24.44 4.36
C ILE A 298 -13.57 -24.10 3.64
N PHE A 299 -12.90 -22.99 3.96
CA PHE A 299 -11.62 -22.63 3.33
C PHE A 299 -10.52 -23.68 3.57
N LEU A 300 -10.51 -24.31 4.75
CA LEU A 300 -9.56 -25.39 5.03
C LEU A 300 -9.87 -26.66 4.22
N ALA A 301 -11.16 -27.00 4.07
CA ALA A 301 -11.60 -28.22 3.40
C ALA A 301 -11.67 -28.11 1.86
N ALA A 302 -11.93 -26.93 1.31
CA ALA A 302 -12.09 -26.72 -0.13
C ALA A 302 -10.78 -26.21 -0.75
N GLU A 303 -10.17 -27.02 -1.62
CA GLU A 303 -8.94 -26.63 -2.33
C GLU A 303 -9.20 -25.68 -3.50
N THR A 304 -10.43 -25.68 -4.04
CA THR A 304 -10.81 -24.85 -5.19
C THR A 304 -12.03 -23.96 -4.89
N PRO A 305 -12.20 -22.84 -5.62
CA PRO A 305 -13.36 -21.96 -5.45
C PRO A 305 -14.69 -22.64 -5.80
N GLU A 306 -14.69 -23.64 -6.68
CA GLU A 306 -15.86 -24.44 -7.03
C GLU A 306 -16.31 -25.26 -5.83
N ARG A 307 -15.38 -26.00 -5.19
CA ARG A 307 -15.69 -26.80 -4.01
C ARG A 307 -16.14 -25.93 -2.84
N PHE A 308 -15.51 -24.76 -2.68
CA PHE A 308 -15.93 -23.76 -1.69
C PHE A 308 -17.39 -23.37 -1.89
N SER A 309 -17.76 -23.04 -3.12
CA SER A 309 -19.12 -22.62 -3.48
C SER A 309 -20.13 -23.75 -3.32
N GLU A 310 -19.73 -24.98 -3.66
CA GLU A 310 -20.55 -26.17 -3.51
C GLU A 310 -20.92 -26.44 -2.05
N LEU A 311 -19.97 -26.27 -1.12
CA LEU A 311 -20.21 -26.44 0.33
C LEU A 311 -21.28 -25.49 0.89
N TRP A 312 -21.43 -24.30 0.30
CA TRP A 312 -22.51 -23.37 0.63
C TRP A 312 -23.84 -23.70 -0.05
N SER A 313 -23.82 -24.53 -1.10
CA SER A 313 -25.01 -24.90 -1.85
C SER A 313 -25.89 -25.93 -1.13
N PHE A 314 -26.97 -26.36 -1.76
CA PHE A 314 -27.76 -27.49 -1.29
C PHE A 314 -26.99 -28.81 -1.36
N ALA A 315 -26.20 -29.02 -2.43
CA ALA A 315 -25.45 -30.25 -2.66
C ALA A 315 -24.40 -30.51 -1.57
N GLY A 316 -23.63 -29.50 -1.19
CA GLY A 316 -22.59 -29.61 -0.17
C GLY A 316 -23.10 -29.56 1.28
N ARG A 317 -24.42 -29.51 1.52
CA ARG A 317 -24.99 -29.41 2.88
C ARG A 317 -24.50 -30.55 3.76
N LYS A 318 -24.64 -31.80 3.33
CA LYS A 318 -24.27 -32.96 4.16
C LYS A 318 -22.79 -32.92 4.58
N ASP A 319 -21.93 -32.56 3.64
CA ASP A 319 -20.48 -32.49 3.84
C ASP A 319 -20.12 -31.39 4.84
N LEU A 320 -20.75 -30.21 4.72
CA LEU A 320 -20.53 -29.10 5.65
C LEU A 320 -20.94 -29.44 7.09
N TYR A 321 -22.04 -30.18 7.29
CA TYR A 321 -22.41 -30.66 8.63
C TYR A 321 -21.40 -31.69 9.14
N GLY A 322 -20.85 -32.52 8.24
CA GLY A 322 -19.74 -33.42 8.53
C GLY A 322 -18.51 -32.67 9.04
N LEU A 323 -18.10 -31.60 8.35
CA LEU A 323 -16.97 -30.74 8.74
C LEU A 323 -17.21 -30.10 10.11
N ILE A 324 -18.40 -29.54 10.36
CA ILE A 324 -18.75 -28.97 11.67
C ILE A 324 -18.68 -30.03 12.76
N LYS A 325 -19.20 -31.23 12.50
CA LYS A 325 -19.17 -32.35 13.45
C LYS A 325 -17.75 -32.78 13.79
N ALA A 326 -16.88 -32.87 12.79
CA ALA A 326 -15.48 -33.28 12.96
C ALA A 326 -14.66 -32.25 13.74
N ALA A 327 -14.85 -30.96 13.44
CA ALA A 327 -14.10 -29.88 14.07
C ALA A 327 -14.58 -29.48 15.48
N ASN A 328 -15.79 -29.92 15.89
CA ASN A 328 -16.39 -29.51 17.16
C ASN A 328 -16.86 -30.75 17.96
N PRO A 329 -16.11 -31.21 18.97
CA PRO A 329 -16.45 -32.43 19.70
C PRO A 329 -17.68 -32.25 20.62
N THR A 330 -17.94 -31.04 21.11
CA THR A 330 -19.02 -30.81 22.09
C THR A 330 -20.40 -30.68 21.43
N PRO A 331 -21.43 -31.41 21.92
CA PRO A 331 -22.79 -31.35 21.35
C PRO A 331 -23.41 -29.94 21.37
N ALA A 332 -23.19 -29.17 22.43
CA ALA A 332 -23.71 -27.81 22.57
C ALA A 332 -23.17 -26.88 21.48
N LYS A 333 -21.86 -26.93 21.21
CA LYS A 333 -21.24 -26.09 20.18
C LYS A 333 -21.71 -26.46 18.77
N ARG A 334 -21.83 -27.77 18.48
CA ARG A 334 -22.38 -28.26 17.21
C ARG A 334 -23.80 -27.76 16.98
N ARG A 335 -24.67 -27.86 18.00
CA ARG A 335 -26.06 -27.38 17.91
C ARG A 335 -26.11 -25.89 17.58
N GLN A 336 -25.28 -25.08 18.25
CA GLN A 336 -25.19 -23.64 18.00
C GLN A 336 -24.77 -23.33 16.55
N LEU A 337 -23.71 -23.99 16.05
CA LEU A 337 -23.23 -23.78 14.68
C LEU A 337 -24.23 -24.28 13.63
N HIS A 338 -24.95 -25.37 13.89
CA HIS A 338 -25.99 -25.85 12.99
C HIS A 338 -27.15 -24.86 12.88
N LEU A 339 -27.60 -24.26 13.99
CA LEU A 339 -28.67 -23.25 13.95
C LEU A 339 -28.26 -22.05 13.09
N ILE A 340 -27.04 -21.55 13.30
CA ILE A 340 -26.46 -20.47 12.50
C ILE A 340 -26.38 -20.86 11.03
N LEU A 341 -25.93 -22.08 10.73
CA LEU A 341 -25.80 -22.56 9.36
C LEU A 341 -27.14 -22.65 8.64
N GLU A 342 -28.20 -23.12 9.30
CA GLU A 342 -29.54 -23.20 8.70
C GLU A 342 -30.04 -21.82 8.25
N GLU A 343 -29.80 -20.78 9.04
CA GLU A 343 -30.20 -19.41 8.69
C GLU A 343 -29.28 -18.74 7.67
N ALA A 344 -27.97 -18.90 7.82
CA ALA A 344 -26.98 -18.17 7.04
C ALA A 344 -26.79 -18.78 5.64
N ARG A 345 -26.77 -20.11 5.51
CA ARG A 345 -26.43 -20.81 4.25
C ARG A 345 -27.27 -20.37 3.05
N PRO A 346 -28.62 -20.32 3.10
CA PRO A 346 -29.40 -19.87 1.93
C PRO A 346 -29.10 -18.40 1.56
N LYS A 347 -28.83 -17.54 2.56
CA LYS A 347 -28.49 -16.13 2.33
C LYS A 347 -27.11 -15.99 1.71
N VAL A 348 -26.11 -16.74 2.20
CA VAL A 348 -24.74 -16.78 1.65
C VAL A 348 -24.75 -17.32 0.23
N ALA A 349 -25.44 -18.44 -0.03
CA ALA A 349 -25.56 -19.00 -1.37
C ALA A 349 -26.21 -18.00 -2.36
N TRP A 350 -27.29 -17.34 -1.93
CA TRP A 350 -27.91 -16.27 -2.71
C TRP A 350 -26.95 -15.11 -2.97
N ARG A 351 -26.20 -14.68 -1.95
CA ARG A 351 -25.26 -13.56 -2.04
C ARG A 351 -24.11 -13.86 -3.00
N PHE A 352 -23.59 -15.08 -3.00
CA PHE A 352 -22.55 -15.52 -3.94
C PHE A 352 -23.06 -15.59 -5.37
N LYS A 353 -24.27 -16.10 -5.57
CA LYS A 353 -24.91 -16.04 -6.88
C LYS A 353 -25.02 -14.58 -7.36
N ARG A 354 -25.51 -13.68 -6.50
CA ARG A 354 -25.59 -12.24 -6.82
C ARG A 354 -24.22 -11.62 -7.10
N MET A 355 -23.18 -12.01 -6.38
CA MET A 355 -21.82 -11.53 -6.62
C MET A 355 -21.37 -11.88 -8.04
N ARG A 356 -21.58 -13.13 -8.47
CA ARG A 356 -21.29 -13.58 -9.84
C ARG A 356 -22.13 -12.86 -10.89
N ASP A 357 -23.45 -12.78 -10.66
CA ASP A 357 -24.40 -12.12 -11.57
C ASP A 357 -24.00 -10.65 -11.84
N ILE A 358 -23.39 -9.98 -10.85
CA ILE A 358 -22.97 -8.57 -10.96
C ILE A 358 -21.55 -8.45 -11.53
N TYR A 359 -20.58 -9.23 -11.02
CA TYR A 359 -19.17 -8.98 -11.29
C TYR A 359 -18.62 -9.72 -12.51
N GLN A 360 -19.16 -10.89 -12.87
CA GLN A 360 -18.72 -11.61 -14.07
C GLN A 360 -18.95 -10.79 -15.36
N PRO A 361 -20.14 -10.18 -15.59
CA PRO A 361 -20.34 -9.34 -16.76
C PRO A 361 -19.45 -8.08 -16.79
N LEU A 362 -18.94 -7.66 -15.63
CA LEU A 362 -18.03 -6.53 -15.49
C LEU A 362 -16.56 -6.92 -15.64
N GLY A 363 -16.24 -8.21 -15.83
CA GLY A 363 -14.86 -8.70 -15.86
C GLY A 363 -14.11 -8.49 -14.55
N VAL A 364 -14.82 -8.40 -13.42
CA VAL A 364 -14.23 -8.19 -12.10
C VAL A 364 -14.03 -9.55 -11.41
N PRO A 365 -12.80 -10.09 -11.34
CA PRO A 365 -12.53 -11.34 -10.65
C PRO A 365 -12.81 -11.23 -9.15
N THR A 366 -13.37 -12.30 -8.60
CA THR A 366 -13.59 -12.46 -7.16
C THR A 366 -12.96 -13.75 -6.68
N PHE A 367 -12.86 -13.93 -5.36
CA PHE A 367 -12.43 -15.20 -4.78
C PHE A 367 -13.35 -16.39 -5.12
N LEU A 368 -14.56 -16.16 -5.65
CA LEU A 368 -15.48 -17.21 -6.08
C LEU A 368 -15.17 -17.75 -7.48
N ASP A 369 -14.33 -17.05 -8.25
CA ASP A 369 -14.08 -17.31 -9.67
C ASP A 369 -12.60 -17.17 -10.07
N SER A 370 -11.75 -16.59 -9.21
CA SER A 370 -10.31 -16.42 -9.41
C SER A 370 -9.54 -17.44 -8.56
N PRO A 371 -8.87 -18.42 -9.18
CA PRO A 371 -8.03 -19.38 -8.47
C PRO A 371 -6.93 -18.71 -7.66
N GLU A 372 -6.36 -17.63 -8.17
CA GLU A 372 -5.30 -16.88 -7.49
C GLU A 372 -5.84 -16.21 -6.22
N GLN A 373 -6.96 -15.50 -6.28
CA GLN A 373 -7.56 -14.85 -5.10
C GLN A 373 -7.99 -15.87 -4.06
N TYR A 374 -8.60 -16.97 -4.53
CA TYR A 374 -9.01 -18.06 -3.67
C TYR A 374 -7.82 -18.72 -2.96
N ALA A 375 -6.74 -19.04 -3.70
CA ALA A 375 -5.54 -19.65 -3.15
C ALA A 375 -4.90 -18.79 -2.05
N HIS A 376 -4.88 -17.46 -2.21
CA HIS A 376 -4.39 -16.56 -1.18
C HIS A 376 -5.24 -16.54 0.08
N LEU A 377 -6.56 -16.44 -0.05
CA LEU A 377 -7.46 -16.52 1.10
C LEU A 377 -7.30 -17.85 1.84
N ARG A 378 -7.26 -18.96 1.08
CA ARG A 378 -6.99 -20.28 1.64
C ARG A 378 -5.64 -20.34 2.36
N ALA A 379 -4.58 -19.77 1.78
CA ALA A 379 -3.25 -19.70 2.38
C ALA A 379 -3.21 -18.86 3.68
N LEU A 380 -4.11 -17.91 3.85
CA LEU A 380 -4.28 -17.20 5.13
C LEU A 380 -4.87 -18.13 6.18
N PHE A 381 -5.88 -18.93 5.84
CA PHE A 381 -6.49 -19.89 6.76
C PHE A 381 -5.57 -21.06 7.11
N THR A 382 -4.90 -21.67 6.12
CA THR A 382 -3.98 -22.78 6.37
C THR A 382 -2.71 -22.35 7.10
N GLY A 383 -2.34 -21.07 6.98
CA GLY A 383 -1.24 -20.47 7.72
C GLY A 383 -1.61 -19.88 9.09
N ASP A 384 -2.85 -20.08 9.57
CA ASP A 384 -3.35 -19.51 10.84
C ASP A 384 -3.20 -17.97 10.94
N ARG A 385 -3.43 -17.27 9.84
CA ARG A 385 -3.36 -15.80 9.71
C ARG A 385 -4.72 -15.11 9.66
N VAL A 386 -5.79 -15.79 10.08
CA VAL A 386 -7.15 -15.25 10.14
C VAL A 386 -7.70 -15.37 11.55
N PHE A 387 -8.05 -14.22 12.14
CA PHE A 387 -8.50 -14.12 13.52
C PHE A 387 -9.92 -13.54 13.56
N ALA A 388 -10.90 -14.37 13.92
CA ALA A 388 -12.28 -13.93 14.13
C ALA A 388 -12.49 -13.56 15.61
N ILE A 389 -12.69 -12.27 15.89
CA ILE A 389 -12.67 -11.72 17.25
C ILE A 389 -13.97 -10.99 17.53
N ARG A 390 -14.62 -11.29 18.66
CA ARG A 390 -15.73 -10.47 19.12
C ARG A 390 -15.21 -9.13 19.65
N GLY A 391 -15.57 -8.04 19.00
CA GLY A 391 -15.09 -6.70 19.35
C GLY A 391 -16.11 -5.61 19.04
N ASP A 392 -16.12 -4.58 19.87
CA ASP A 392 -16.95 -3.39 19.67
C ASP A 392 -16.05 -2.24 19.23
N LEU A 393 -16.38 -1.59 18.11
CA LEU A 393 -15.65 -0.42 17.60
C LEU A 393 -15.56 0.72 18.63
N THR A 394 -16.53 0.80 19.54
CA THR A 394 -16.60 1.77 20.66
C THR A 394 -16.14 1.20 22.01
N GLY A 395 -15.77 -0.08 22.01
CA GLY A 395 -15.26 -0.82 23.15
C GLY A 395 -13.89 -0.35 23.61
N LYS A 396 -13.39 -0.97 24.69
CA LYS A 396 -12.11 -0.58 25.32
C LYS A 396 -11.05 -1.68 25.21
N LYS A 397 -11.41 -2.86 24.72
CA LYS A 397 -10.55 -4.05 24.79
C LYS A 397 -10.01 -4.46 23.43
N ALA A 398 -10.85 -4.96 22.53
CA ALA A 398 -10.39 -5.74 21.38
C ALA A 398 -9.44 -4.93 20.48
N MET A 399 -9.88 -3.78 19.95
CA MET A 399 -9.08 -2.99 19.01
C MET A 399 -7.76 -2.47 19.61
N ARG A 400 -7.76 -2.08 20.89
CA ARG A 400 -6.55 -1.54 21.54
C ARG A 400 -5.50 -2.60 21.76
N ASN A 401 -5.93 -3.80 22.18
CA ASN A 401 -5.02 -4.92 22.36
C ASN A 401 -4.52 -5.43 21.01
N LEU A 402 -5.36 -5.44 19.96
CA LEU A 402 -4.91 -5.70 18.60
C LEU A 402 -3.85 -4.70 18.15
N GLY A 403 -4.10 -3.39 18.33
CA GLY A 403 -3.13 -2.35 18.01
C GLY A 403 -1.79 -2.55 18.72
N LYS A 404 -1.82 -2.92 20.00
CA LYS A 404 -0.63 -3.28 20.78
C LYS A 404 0.11 -4.47 20.17
N VAL A 405 -0.57 -5.60 19.96
CA VAL A 405 0.05 -6.82 19.41
C VAL A 405 0.63 -6.56 18.02
N PHE A 406 -0.07 -5.81 17.17
CA PHE A 406 0.46 -5.42 15.86
C PHE A 406 1.72 -4.57 15.98
N GLY A 407 1.71 -3.56 16.86
CA GLY A 407 2.85 -2.65 17.05
C GLY A 407 4.08 -3.38 17.59
N GLU A 408 3.91 -4.25 18.58
CA GLU A 408 4.99 -5.09 19.14
C GLU A 408 5.59 -6.05 18.10
N ASN A 409 4.84 -6.38 17.05
CA ASN A 409 5.28 -7.26 15.96
C ASN A 409 5.58 -6.49 14.66
N GLY A 410 5.69 -5.16 14.74
CA GLY A 410 5.98 -4.25 13.64
C GLY A 410 4.89 -4.11 12.57
N ARG A 411 3.74 -4.79 12.70
CA ARG A 411 2.75 -4.89 11.63
C ARG A 411 1.89 -3.64 11.51
N THR A 412 1.61 -3.24 10.27
CA THR A 412 0.73 -2.11 9.96
C THR A 412 -0.61 -2.56 9.41
N VAL A 413 -1.65 -1.77 9.70
CA VAL A 413 -3.00 -1.99 9.17
C VAL A 413 -3.09 -1.46 7.75
N GLY A 414 -3.31 -2.34 6.79
CA GLY A 414 -3.47 -1.96 5.39
C GLY A 414 -4.84 -1.35 5.12
N LEU A 415 -5.91 -1.99 5.60
CA LEU A 415 -7.29 -1.57 5.37
C LEU A 415 -8.14 -1.83 6.61
N VAL A 416 -8.86 -0.79 7.06
CA VAL A 416 -9.94 -0.92 8.04
C VAL A 416 -11.27 -0.79 7.29
N TYR A 417 -12.11 -1.81 7.32
CA TYR A 417 -13.45 -1.79 6.73
C TYR A 417 -14.54 -1.71 7.81
N LEU A 418 -15.31 -0.63 7.82
CA LEU A 418 -16.35 -0.37 8.83
C LEU A 418 -17.78 -0.57 8.33
N SER A 419 -17.99 -0.93 7.05
CA SER A 419 -19.32 -0.89 6.43
C SER A 419 -20.02 0.45 6.75
N ASN A 420 -21.30 0.44 7.12
CA ASN A 420 -22.04 1.60 7.59
C ASN A 420 -22.13 1.69 9.13
N ALA A 421 -21.28 0.97 9.88
CA ALA A 421 -21.39 0.85 11.34
C ALA A 421 -21.34 2.21 12.06
N GLU A 422 -20.55 3.16 11.55
CA GLU A 422 -20.39 4.50 12.12
C GLU A 422 -21.67 5.35 12.12
N GLN A 423 -22.76 4.86 11.52
CA GLN A 423 -24.08 5.52 11.59
C GLN A 423 -24.82 5.27 12.90
N TYR A 424 -24.42 4.24 13.63
CA TYR A 424 -25.11 3.78 14.84
C TYR A 424 -24.43 4.26 16.12
N PHE A 425 -23.30 4.97 16.03
CA PHE A 425 -22.59 5.54 17.17
C PHE A 425 -21.94 6.89 16.86
N GLY A 426 -21.67 7.67 17.90
CA GLY A 426 -20.86 8.88 17.81
C GLY A 426 -19.37 8.59 17.99
N TYR A 427 -18.51 9.48 17.53
CA TYR A 427 -17.05 9.38 17.72
C TYR A 427 -16.65 9.72 19.15
N THR A 428 -16.94 8.80 20.07
CA THR A 428 -16.56 8.86 21.49
C THR A 428 -15.05 8.80 21.64
N GLU A 429 -14.55 9.16 22.83
CA GLU A 429 -13.12 9.02 23.12
C GLU A 429 -12.63 7.58 22.99
N ASN A 430 -13.47 6.59 23.29
CA ASN A 430 -13.10 5.20 23.08
C ASN A 430 -12.87 4.88 21.61
N PHE A 431 -13.79 5.28 20.72
CA PHE A 431 -13.62 5.05 19.28
C PHE A 431 -12.39 5.78 18.75
N ARG A 432 -12.18 7.04 19.18
CA ARG A 432 -10.98 7.81 18.83
C ARG A 432 -9.71 7.10 19.26
N THR A 433 -9.64 6.65 20.51
CA THR A 433 -8.52 5.88 21.05
C THR A 433 -8.29 4.59 20.27
N ASN A 434 -9.36 3.88 19.89
CA ASN A 434 -9.24 2.63 19.12
C ASN A 434 -8.59 2.88 17.76
N ILE A 435 -9.00 3.91 17.02
CA ILE A 435 -8.37 4.28 15.75
C ILE A 435 -6.92 4.76 15.94
N ARG A 436 -6.64 5.56 16.98
CA ARG A 436 -5.28 6.02 17.32
C ARG A 436 -4.35 4.88 17.76
N SER A 437 -4.88 3.76 18.25
CA SER A 437 -4.07 2.63 18.71
C SER A 437 -3.53 1.73 17.59
N LEU A 438 -4.07 1.82 16.38
CA LEU A 438 -3.66 0.94 15.27
C LEU A 438 -2.33 1.39 14.67
N PRO A 439 -1.31 0.54 14.48
CA PRO A 439 -0.13 0.93 13.73
C PRO A 439 -0.47 1.13 12.24
N LEU A 440 -0.03 2.25 11.66
CA LEU A 440 -0.36 2.65 10.29
C LEU A 440 0.91 2.82 9.45
N ASP A 441 0.76 2.71 8.14
CA ASP A 441 1.72 3.14 7.13
C ASP A 441 1.10 4.20 6.21
N ALA A 442 1.92 4.75 5.30
CA ALA A 442 1.49 5.79 4.36
C ALA A 442 0.31 5.37 3.45
N ASN A 443 0.11 4.06 3.26
CA ASN A 443 -0.99 3.57 2.45
C ASN A 443 -2.24 3.29 3.31
N SER A 444 -2.13 3.08 4.61
CA SER A 444 -3.25 2.67 5.50
C SER A 444 -4.55 3.42 5.20
N THR A 445 -5.61 2.69 4.85
CA THR A 445 -6.86 3.27 4.36
C THR A 445 -8.05 2.80 5.20
N LEU A 446 -8.96 3.72 5.46
CA LEU A 446 -10.27 3.46 6.04
C LEU A 446 -11.29 3.37 4.91
N PHE A 447 -12.03 2.27 4.87
CA PHE A 447 -13.12 2.04 3.95
C PHE A 447 -14.44 1.92 4.72
N ARG A 448 -15.41 2.77 4.36
CA ARG A 448 -16.75 2.80 4.94
C ARG A 448 -17.80 2.98 3.85
N THR A 449 -19.05 2.76 4.21
CA THR A 449 -20.20 3.00 3.34
C THR A 449 -21.25 3.89 4.01
N ARG A 450 -22.03 4.59 3.19
CA ARG A 450 -23.19 5.36 3.64
C ARG A 450 -24.41 5.07 2.78
N PRO A 451 -25.52 4.59 3.38
CA PRO A 451 -26.79 4.49 2.68
C PRO A 451 -27.23 5.81 2.04
N ALA A 452 -27.60 5.70 0.77
CA ALA A 452 -28.10 6.77 -0.08
C ALA A 452 -29.23 6.21 -0.96
N GLY A 453 -30.46 6.33 -0.47
CA GLY A 453 -31.63 5.70 -1.09
C GLY A 453 -31.64 4.19 -0.81
N LYS A 454 -31.75 3.38 -1.87
CA LYS A 454 -31.72 1.91 -1.81
C LYS A 454 -30.31 1.32 -1.97
N ASP A 455 -29.29 2.17 -2.09
CA ASP A 455 -27.91 1.79 -2.37
C ASP A 455 -26.96 2.51 -1.40
N TYR A 456 -25.66 2.35 -1.62
CA TYR A 456 -24.59 2.86 -0.79
C TYR A 456 -23.64 3.76 -1.59
N VAL A 457 -23.15 4.81 -0.94
CA VAL A 457 -21.92 5.48 -1.38
C VAL A 457 -20.75 4.86 -0.64
N TYR A 458 -19.71 4.53 -1.39
CA TYR A 458 -18.47 3.92 -0.92
C TYR A 458 -17.47 5.04 -0.67
N ILE A 459 -16.78 4.99 0.48
CA ILE A 459 -15.96 6.12 0.93
C ILE A 459 -14.62 5.58 1.41
N LEU A 460 -13.55 6.08 0.82
CA LEU A 460 -12.18 5.82 1.24
C LEU A 460 -11.57 7.08 1.86
N GLN A 461 -10.80 6.90 2.92
CA GLN A 461 -10.09 7.97 3.60
C GLN A 461 -8.75 7.41 4.12
N PRO A 462 -7.59 8.04 3.86
CA PRO A 462 -6.35 7.65 4.50
C PRO A 462 -6.51 7.67 6.02
N LEU A 463 -6.05 6.63 6.72
CA LEU A 463 -6.27 6.51 8.16
C LEU A 463 -5.54 7.61 8.95
N GLU A 464 -4.38 8.07 8.47
CA GLU A 464 -3.71 9.24 9.05
C GLU A 464 -4.48 10.55 8.81
N ASN A 465 -5.15 10.70 7.66
CA ASN A 465 -6.09 11.79 7.47
C ASN A 465 -7.26 11.69 8.47
N PHE A 466 -7.83 10.50 8.64
CA PHE A 466 -8.93 10.31 9.57
C PHE A 466 -8.53 10.58 11.04
N ARG A 467 -7.30 10.26 11.44
CA ARG A 467 -6.76 10.61 12.77
C ARG A 467 -6.80 12.10 13.04
N ARG A 468 -6.36 12.92 12.09
CA ARG A 468 -6.44 14.39 12.16
C ARG A 468 -7.89 14.86 12.30
N TRP A 469 -8.82 14.27 11.54
CA TRP A 469 -10.25 14.55 11.71
C TRP A 469 -10.78 14.17 13.10
N LEU A 470 -10.21 13.14 13.74
CA LEU A 470 -10.54 12.69 15.10
C LEU A 470 -9.81 13.47 16.20
N GLU A 471 -8.97 14.47 15.87
CA GLU A 471 -8.46 15.44 16.84
C GLU A 471 -9.47 16.58 17.03
N GLU A 472 -10.27 16.86 16.02
CA GLU A 472 -11.28 17.92 16.05
C GLU A 472 -12.50 17.54 16.93
N PRO A 473 -12.79 18.30 18.00
CA PRO A 473 -13.88 17.98 18.92
C PRO A 473 -15.28 18.08 18.29
N HIS A 474 -15.47 18.94 17.28
CA HIS A 474 -16.76 19.10 16.60
C HIS A 474 -17.10 17.96 15.64
N ILE A 475 -16.11 17.16 15.24
CA ILE A 475 -16.31 15.99 14.38
C ILE A 475 -16.85 14.83 15.24
N ARG A 476 -18.17 14.81 15.44
CA ARG A 476 -18.83 13.90 16.41
C ARG A 476 -19.33 12.59 15.82
N GLY A 477 -19.15 12.35 14.52
CA GLY A 477 -19.61 11.13 13.85
C GLY A 477 -19.53 11.24 12.34
N VAL A 478 -19.89 10.15 11.65
CA VAL A 478 -19.74 10.04 10.19
C VAL A 478 -20.53 11.09 9.39
N ALA A 479 -21.56 11.71 9.99
CA ALA A 479 -22.29 12.80 9.34
C ALA A 479 -21.46 14.09 9.17
N TYR A 480 -20.40 14.27 9.97
CA TYR A 480 -19.46 15.38 9.86
C TYR A 480 -18.39 15.11 8.80
N VAL A 481 -17.99 13.85 8.67
CA VAL A 481 -16.98 13.38 7.70
C VAL A 481 -17.59 13.26 6.30
N ALA A 482 -18.76 12.64 6.21
CA ALA A 482 -19.49 12.38 4.97
C ALA A 482 -20.97 12.79 5.12
N PRO A 483 -21.28 14.09 4.99
CA PRO A 483 -22.64 14.59 5.11
C PRO A 483 -23.51 14.09 3.96
N LYS A 484 -24.75 13.67 4.22
CA LYS A 484 -25.65 13.12 3.18
C LYS A 484 -25.81 14.02 1.95
N LYS A 485 -25.73 15.35 2.13
CA LYS A 485 -25.87 16.33 1.04
C LYS A 485 -24.72 16.28 0.02
N SER A 486 -23.53 15.79 0.40
CA SER A 486 -22.40 15.62 -0.52
C SER A 486 -22.40 14.28 -1.25
N LEU A 487 -23.31 13.37 -0.91
CA LEU A 487 -23.35 11.99 -1.41
C LEU A 487 -24.34 11.86 -2.57
N ASN A 488 -23.86 11.36 -3.72
CA ASN A 488 -24.71 11.09 -4.88
C ASN A 488 -24.28 9.80 -5.57
N VAL A 489 -25.01 8.71 -5.32
CA VAL A 489 -24.72 7.37 -5.88
C VAL A 489 -24.66 7.38 -7.40
N LYS A 490 -25.54 8.15 -8.07
CA LYS A 490 -25.62 8.18 -9.54
C LYS A 490 -24.45 8.92 -10.20
N LYS A 491 -23.86 9.90 -9.50
CA LYS A 491 -22.78 10.73 -10.05
C LYS A 491 -21.40 10.35 -9.51
N ARG A 492 -21.32 9.85 -8.28
CA ARG A 492 -20.09 9.55 -7.53
C ARG A 492 -20.35 8.37 -6.58
N PRO A 493 -20.32 7.12 -7.08
CA PRO A 493 -20.49 5.94 -6.23
C PRO A 493 -19.32 5.74 -5.26
N LEU A 494 -18.12 6.21 -5.63
CA LEU A 494 -16.93 6.31 -4.78
C LEU A 494 -16.64 7.77 -4.41
N VAL A 495 -16.33 8.00 -3.14
CA VAL A 495 -15.86 9.29 -2.60
C VAL A 495 -14.52 9.08 -1.89
N MET A 496 -13.52 9.88 -2.25
CA MET A 496 -12.26 9.98 -1.54
C MET A 496 -12.33 11.17 -0.58
N ILE A 497 -11.89 10.98 0.67
CA ILE A 497 -11.70 12.05 1.65
C ILE A 497 -10.21 12.16 1.93
N ASP A 498 -9.58 13.20 1.40
CA ASP A 498 -8.14 13.48 1.49
C ASP A 498 -7.83 14.87 2.07
N GLY A 499 -8.81 15.77 2.05
CA GLY A 499 -8.70 17.11 2.63
C GLY A 499 -8.72 17.17 4.16
N ASP A 500 -8.36 18.34 4.68
CA ASP A 500 -8.36 18.64 6.11
C ASP A 500 -9.79 18.73 6.69
N PRO A 501 -9.95 18.51 8.01
CA PRO A 501 -11.26 18.63 8.63
C PRO A 501 -11.81 20.06 8.46
N PRO A 502 -13.11 20.20 8.16
CA PRO A 502 -13.71 21.51 8.00
C PRO A 502 -13.71 22.27 9.34
N PRO A 503 -13.65 23.61 9.33
CA PRO A 503 -13.71 24.40 10.55
C PRO A 503 -15.04 24.16 11.28
N PRO A 504 -15.10 24.41 12.61
CA PRO A 504 -16.32 24.26 13.37
C PRO A 504 -17.44 25.14 12.79
N PRO A 505 -18.69 24.66 12.76
CA PRO A 505 -19.80 25.44 12.23
C PRO A 505 -19.94 26.75 13.00
N THR A 506 -19.89 27.88 12.29
CA THR A 506 -20.08 29.20 12.91
C THR A 506 -21.46 29.27 13.54
N SER A 507 -21.52 29.63 14.82
CA SER A 507 -22.79 29.81 15.51
C SER A 507 -23.50 31.02 14.90
N LYS A 508 -24.43 30.79 13.96
CA LYS A 508 -25.44 31.80 13.68
C LYS A 508 -26.31 31.91 14.94
N ARG A 509 -25.92 32.80 15.87
CA ARG A 509 -26.87 33.43 16.80
C ARG A 509 -27.99 33.97 15.91
N LYS A 510 -29.14 33.29 15.89
CA LYS A 510 -30.38 33.96 15.51
C LYS A 510 -30.58 35.01 16.59
N SER A 511 -30.26 36.27 16.29
CA SER A 511 -30.85 37.40 16.99
C SER A 511 -32.36 37.24 16.87
N SER A 512 -32.98 36.87 17.98
CA SER A 512 -34.42 36.99 18.15
C SER A 512 -34.73 38.48 18.33
N GLU A 513 -34.67 39.24 17.25
CA GLU A 513 -35.32 40.54 17.15
C GLU A 513 -36.49 40.40 16.18
N GLY A 514 -37.69 40.71 16.67
CA GLY A 514 -38.83 41.04 15.83
C GLY A 514 -39.68 39.87 15.32
N LYS A 515 -40.33 39.11 16.22
CA LYS A 515 -41.69 38.62 15.91
C LYS A 515 -42.64 38.95 17.06
N LYS A 516 -43.47 39.96 16.81
CA LYS A 516 -44.63 40.36 17.62
C LYS A 516 -45.46 39.14 18.00
N ALA A 517 -45.82 39.05 19.27
CA ALA A 517 -46.80 38.11 19.79
C ALA A 517 -48.17 38.32 19.11
N PRO A 518 -48.89 37.26 18.70
CA PRO A 518 -50.28 37.38 18.34
C PRO A 518 -51.15 37.42 19.61
N ALA A 519 -52.07 38.38 19.62
CA ALA A 519 -53.02 38.63 20.71
C ALA A 519 -53.90 37.41 21.02
N ALA A 520 -54.09 37.15 22.32
CA ALA A 520 -55.03 36.18 22.83
C ALA A 520 -56.47 36.60 22.47
N LYS A 521 -57.21 35.70 21.81
CA LYS A 521 -58.68 35.74 21.77
C LYS A 521 -59.22 34.69 22.72
N THR A 522 -59.78 35.18 23.81
CA THR A 522 -60.72 34.48 24.70
C THR A 522 -61.99 34.12 23.92
N ALA A 523 -62.40 32.86 24.00
CA ALA A 523 -63.76 32.44 23.68
C ALA A 523 -64.14 31.31 24.66
N THR A 524 -64.96 31.71 25.61
CA THR A 524 -65.73 30.89 26.54
C THR A 524 -66.66 29.93 25.79
N ARG A 525 -66.78 28.69 26.28
CA ARG A 525 -67.88 27.77 25.97
C ARG A 525 -68.82 27.75 27.19
N PRO A 526 -70.15 27.61 27.00
CA PRO A 526 -71.05 27.28 28.08
C PRO A 526 -70.80 25.86 28.61
#